data_AF-A0A7G3B3E2-F1
#
_entry.id   AF-A0A7G3B3E2-F1
#
_cell.length_a   1.000
_cell.length_b   1.000
_cell.length_c   1.000
_cell.angle_alpha   90.00
_cell.angle_beta   90.00
_cell.angle_gamma   90.00
#
_symmetry.space_group_name_H-M   'P 1'
#
loop_
_entity.id
_entity.type
_entity.pdbx_description
1 polymer ?
#
loop_
_entity_poly.entity_id
_entity_poly.type
_entity_poly.pdbx_seq_one_letter_code
_entity_poly.pdbx_strand_id
1 'polypeptide(L)'
;DAILCLPELYFRPKNEKDLVRYIGNVSKYCSRTPLLYYHFPMMSKVEVSMPKFLDLAEQEIENIVGIKFSSPDLAEGSACLKSNRFIFLGNNMIFCGALAQGFDCSIMTSLNICPELAIEIFQSIKKGDIINASAKQKELSRVYDRILKDSANSITALKKEFHRVSQIDIGVPRIPN
;
A
#
# COMPACT_ATOMS: atom_id res chain seq x y z
N ASP A 1 3.57 -1.46 -15.61
CA ASP A 1 4.44 -0.52 -14.89
C ASP A 1 3.77 0.82 -14.69
N ALA A 2 4.12 1.50 -13.60
CA ALA A 2 3.58 2.79 -13.21
C ALA A 2 4.61 3.53 -12.34
N ILE A 3 4.48 4.85 -12.23
CA ILE A 3 5.16 5.62 -11.19
C ILE A 3 4.27 5.73 -9.96
N LEU A 4 4.89 5.81 -8.79
CA LEU A 4 4.20 5.97 -7.53
C LEU A 4 4.66 7.28 -6.87
N CYS A 5 3.73 8.19 -6.63
CA CYS A 5 4.03 9.54 -6.14
C CYS A 5 3.51 9.75 -4.70
N LEU A 6 4.40 10.11 -3.79
CA LEU A 6 4.03 10.59 -2.45
C LEU A 6 3.48 12.02 -2.54
N PRO A 7 2.68 12.47 -1.56
CA PRO A 7 2.31 13.89 -1.49
C PRO A 7 3.52 14.76 -1.12
N GLU A 8 3.37 16.07 -1.25
CA GLU A 8 4.29 17.03 -0.65
C GLU A 8 4.34 16.84 0.88
N LEU A 9 5.55 16.68 1.43
CA LEU A 9 5.75 16.29 2.83
C LEU A 9 6.01 17.48 3.75
N TYR A 10 6.49 18.59 3.20
CA TYR A 10 6.78 19.80 3.98
C TYR A 10 5.57 20.74 3.97
N PHE A 11 5.20 21.24 2.81
CA PHE A 11 3.99 22.07 2.61
C PHE A 11 2.79 21.20 2.23
N ARG A 12 2.37 20.37 3.19
CA ARG A 12 1.34 19.36 2.99
C ARG A 12 0.05 19.93 2.39
N PRO A 13 -0.54 19.27 1.38
CA PRO A 13 -1.87 19.59 0.89
C PRO A 13 -2.90 19.55 2.03
N LYS A 14 -3.78 20.55 2.10
CA LYS A 14 -4.76 20.71 3.18
C LYS A 14 -6.17 20.21 2.79
N ASN A 15 -6.38 19.92 1.52
CA ASN A 15 -7.63 19.44 0.96
C ASN A 15 -7.34 18.67 -0.33
N GLU A 16 -8.37 18.03 -0.90
CA GLU A 16 -8.23 17.19 -2.07
C GLU A 16 -7.75 17.97 -3.31
N LYS A 17 -8.21 19.22 -3.49
CA LYS A 17 -7.82 20.07 -4.65
C LYS A 17 -6.34 20.45 -4.60
N ASP A 18 -5.81 20.74 -3.42
CA ASP A 18 -4.37 20.99 -3.24
C ASP A 18 -3.54 19.75 -3.62
N LEU A 19 -4.02 18.56 -3.25
CA LEU A 19 -3.36 17.30 -3.58
C LEU A 19 -3.44 17.01 -5.10
N VAL A 20 -4.61 17.20 -5.72
CA VAL A 20 -4.77 17.08 -7.19
C VAL A 20 -3.83 18.03 -7.91
N ARG A 21 -3.74 19.31 -7.50
CA ARG A 21 -2.83 20.28 -8.10
C ARG A 21 -1.36 19.86 -7.99
N TYR A 22 -0.95 19.33 -6.84
CA TYR A 22 0.42 18.84 -6.65
C TYR A 22 0.71 17.63 -7.56
N ILE A 23 -0.13 16.59 -7.50
CA ILE A 23 0.05 15.38 -8.30
C ILE A 23 -0.05 15.68 -9.80
N GLY A 24 -0.96 16.57 -10.20
CA GLY A 24 -1.12 17.04 -11.58
C GLY A 24 0.06 17.87 -12.08
N ASN A 25 0.83 18.51 -11.19
CA ASN A 25 2.09 19.14 -11.59
C ASN A 25 3.20 18.11 -11.83
N VAL A 26 3.27 17.04 -11.03
CA VAL A 26 4.20 15.92 -11.26
C VAL A 26 3.84 15.18 -12.55
N SER A 27 2.55 14.94 -12.79
CA SER A 27 2.06 14.17 -13.94
C SER A 27 2.47 14.76 -15.29
N LYS A 28 2.57 16.09 -15.41
CA LYS A 28 3.02 16.80 -16.63
C LYS A 28 4.39 16.33 -17.14
N TYR A 29 5.27 15.89 -16.24
CA TYR A 29 6.62 15.44 -16.58
C TYR A 29 6.71 13.94 -16.87
N CYS A 30 5.59 13.23 -16.77
CA CYS A 30 5.52 11.78 -16.94
C CYS A 30 4.18 11.34 -17.58
N SER A 31 3.61 12.21 -18.42
CA SER A 31 2.25 12.07 -18.96
C SER A 31 1.98 10.77 -19.74
N ARG A 32 3.02 10.12 -20.27
CA ARG A 32 2.92 8.83 -20.97
C ARG A 32 3.03 7.60 -20.06
N THR A 33 3.30 7.80 -18.76
CA THR A 33 3.47 6.72 -17.79
C THR A 33 2.31 6.72 -16.81
N PRO A 34 1.65 5.59 -16.55
CA PRO A 34 0.59 5.50 -15.54
C PRO A 34 1.08 5.99 -14.17
N LEU A 35 0.27 6.78 -13.49
CA LEU A 35 0.58 7.38 -12.19
C LEU A 35 -0.34 6.80 -11.12
N LEU A 36 0.27 6.34 -10.02
CA LEU A 36 -0.41 5.96 -8.80
C LEU A 36 -0.08 6.97 -7.70
N TYR A 37 -1.09 7.37 -6.92
CA TYR A 37 -0.84 8.11 -5.69
C TYR A 37 -0.42 7.16 -4.56
N TYR A 38 0.52 7.56 -3.70
CA TYR A 38 0.87 6.81 -2.50
C TYR A 38 0.25 7.45 -1.26
N HIS A 39 -0.86 6.89 -0.81
CA HIS A 39 -1.49 7.25 0.45
C HIS A 39 -0.88 6.48 1.63
N PHE A 40 -0.18 7.20 2.50
CA PHE A 40 0.34 6.68 3.76
C PHE A 40 0.22 7.75 4.87
N PRO A 41 -0.97 7.95 5.45
CA PRO A 41 -1.28 9.11 6.30
C PRO A 41 -0.47 9.09 7.59
N MET A 42 -0.18 7.91 8.14
CA MET A 42 0.67 7.74 9.31
C MET A 42 2.03 8.44 9.17
N MET A 43 2.63 8.40 7.97
CA MET A 43 3.94 9.00 7.65
C MET A 43 3.82 10.38 7.01
N SER A 44 2.95 10.54 6.01
CA SER A 44 2.81 11.78 5.25
C SER A 44 2.08 12.89 6.02
N LYS A 45 1.21 12.52 6.97
CA LYS A 45 0.28 13.43 7.67
C LYS A 45 -0.66 14.20 6.71
N VAL A 46 -0.93 13.64 5.54
CA VAL A 46 -1.95 14.15 4.60
C VAL A 46 -3.22 13.35 4.81
N GLU A 47 -4.19 13.99 5.46
CA GLU A 47 -5.46 13.40 5.91
C GLU A 47 -6.62 14.09 5.18
N VAL A 48 -6.79 13.76 3.90
CA VAL A 48 -7.88 14.22 3.04
C VAL A 48 -8.67 13.01 2.56
N SER A 49 -9.90 13.19 2.08
CA SER A 49 -10.73 12.05 1.65
C SER A 49 -10.16 11.42 0.38
N MET A 50 -9.71 10.17 0.46
CA MET A 50 -9.14 9.46 -0.70
C MET A 50 -10.15 9.18 -1.82
N PRO A 51 -11.42 8.78 -1.54
CA PRO A 51 -12.43 8.65 -2.58
C PRO A 51 -12.66 9.95 -3.35
N LYS A 52 -12.80 11.07 -2.63
CA LYS A 52 -13.01 12.39 -3.22
C LYS A 52 -11.78 12.90 -3.97
N PHE A 53 -10.57 12.65 -3.46
CA PHE A 53 -9.33 12.93 -4.17
C PHE A 53 -9.27 12.20 -5.50
N LEU A 54 -9.54 10.90 -5.53
CA LEU A 54 -9.51 10.11 -6.76
C LEU A 54 -10.57 10.59 -7.76
N ASP A 55 -11.79 10.91 -7.30
CA ASP A 55 -12.85 11.45 -8.15
C ASP A 55 -12.45 12.77 -8.83
N LEU A 56 -11.75 13.65 -8.11
CA LEU A 56 -11.25 14.92 -8.66
C LEU A 56 -10.01 14.70 -9.55
N ALA A 57 -9.09 13.84 -9.13
CA ALA A 57 -7.86 13.57 -9.86
C ALA A 57 -8.13 12.97 -11.24
N GLU A 58 -9.10 12.07 -11.35
CA GLU A 58 -9.52 11.47 -12.63
C GLU A 58 -10.09 12.49 -13.62
N GLN A 59 -10.57 13.65 -13.14
CA GLN A 59 -11.07 14.73 -14.00
C GLN A 59 -9.94 15.64 -14.52
N GLU A 60 -8.81 15.71 -13.82
CA GLU A 60 -7.75 16.68 -14.09
C GLU A 60 -6.41 16.04 -14.53
N ILE A 61 -6.20 14.75 -14.27
CA ILE A 61 -4.92 14.06 -14.45
C ILE A 61 -5.12 12.83 -15.34
N GLU A 62 -4.86 12.99 -16.64
CA GLU A 62 -5.14 11.97 -17.67
C GLU A 62 -4.50 10.60 -17.40
N ASN A 63 -3.27 10.57 -16.87
CA ASN A 63 -2.52 9.35 -16.64
C ASN A 63 -2.64 8.79 -15.22
N ILE A 64 -3.51 9.33 -14.35
CA ILE A 64 -3.73 8.73 -13.03
C ILE A 64 -4.56 7.45 -13.18
N VAL A 65 -4.08 6.36 -12.58
CA VAL A 65 -4.73 5.03 -12.69
C VAL A 65 -5.13 4.44 -11.35
N GLY A 66 -4.84 5.12 -10.24
CA GLY A 66 -5.26 4.68 -8.91
C GLY A 66 -4.29 5.06 -7.80
N ILE A 67 -4.16 4.17 -6.81
CA ILE A 67 -3.56 4.48 -5.51
C ILE A 67 -2.92 3.25 -4.88
N LYS A 68 -1.78 3.43 -4.21
CA LYS A 68 -1.30 2.53 -3.17
C LYS A 68 -1.86 3.00 -1.82
N PHE A 69 -2.80 2.24 -1.28
CA PHE A 69 -3.51 2.56 -0.04
C PHE A 69 -2.86 1.87 1.16
N SER A 70 -2.03 2.59 1.91
CA SER A 70 -1.32 2.09 3.10
C SER A 70 -1.88 2.69 4.39
N SER A 71 -3.20 2.60 4.55
CA SER A 71 -3.94 2.94 5.77
C SER A 71 -4.66 1.68 6.30
N PRO A 72 -4.90 1.55 7.62
CA PRO A 72 -5.76 0.50 8.17
C PRO A 72 -7.26 0.77 7.97
N ASP A 73 -7.64 1.96 7.50
CA ASP A 73 -9.04 2.30 7.24
C ASP A 73 -9.56 1.58 5.99
N LEU A 74 -10.05 0.36 6.20
CA LEU A 74 -10.61 -0.44 5.11
C LEU A 74 -11.90 0.17 4.55
N ALA A 75 -12.65 0.95 5.33
CA ALA A 75 -13.87 1.59 4.83
C ALA A 75 -13.54 2.67 3.79
N GLU A 76 -12.56 3.53 4.08
CA GLU A 76 -12.07 4.52 3.10
C GLU A 76 -11.43 3.84 1.88
N GLY A 77 -10.62 2.80 2.12
CA GLY A 77 -10.01 2.02 1.03
C GLY A 77 -11.05 1.38 0.11
N SER A 78 -12.09 0.74 0.68
CA SER A 78 -13.20 0.16 -0.09
C SER A 78 -13.98 1.22 -0.86
N ALA A 79 -14.18 2.41 -0.29
CA ALA A 79 -14.84 3.52 -0.97
C ALA A 79 -14.03 4.05 -2.17
N CYS A 80 -12.74 3.72 -2.28
CA CYS A 80 -11.92 4.06 -3.45
C CYS A 80 -12.12 3.10 -4.63
N LEU A 81 -12.65 1.89 -4.41
CA LEU A 81 -12.79 0.85 -5.45
C LEU A 81 -13.74 1.30 -6.58
N LYS A 82 -13.25 1.23 -7.82
CA LYS A 82 -14.04 1.35 -9.06
C LYS A 82 -13.39 0.48 -10.14
N SER A 83 -14.15 0.07 -11.15
CA SER A 83 -13.66 -0.80 -12.23
C SER A 83 -12.51 -0.22 -13.05
N ASN A 84 -12.35 1.10 -13.06
CA ASN A 84 -11.29 1.81 -13.78
C ASN A 84 -10.07 2.14 -12.90
N ARG A 85 -10.01 1.66 -11.65
CA ARG A 85 -8.96 2.02 -10.68
C ARG A 85 -8.17 0.81 -10.23
N PHE A 86 -6.85 0.98 -10.14
CA PHE A 86 -5.99 0.05 -9.42
C PHE A 86 -5.81 0.51 -7.98
N ILE A 87 -6.35 -0.25 -7.03
CA ILE A 87 -6.20 0.01 -5.60
C ILE A 87 -5.25 -1.02 -4.99
N PHE A 88 -3.97 -0.65 -4.86
CA PHE A 88 -2.97 -1.53 -4.26
C PHE A 88 -3.02 -1.43 -2.74
N LEU A 89 -3.48 -2.49 -2.06
CA LEU A 89 -3.42 -2.55 -0.61
C LEU A 89 -1.96 -2.60 -0.12
N GLY A 90 -1.61 -1.70 0.80
CA GLY A 90 -0.27 -1.66 1.40
C GLY A 90 -0.16 -2.24 2.81
N ASN A 91 -1.28 -2.59 3.45
CA ASN A 91 -1.31 -3.01 4.85
C ASN A 91 -1.38 -4.53 4.99
N ASN A 92 -0.32 -5.11 5.57
CA ASN A 92 -0.17 -6.56 5.79
C ASN A 92 -1.25 -7.18 6.71
N MET A 93 -1.87 -6.37 7.57
CA MET A 93 -2.72 -6.87 8.65
C MET A 93 -4.19 -7.08 8.23
N ILE A 94 -4.59 -6.50 7.10
CA ILE A 94 -6.00 -6.47 6.68
C ILE A 94 -6.22 -7.09 5.29
N PHE A 95 -5.24 -7.83 4.77
CA PHE A 95 -5.25 -8.35 3.40
C PHE A 95 -6.45 -9.26 3.12
N CYS A 96 -6.74 -10.22 3.99
CA CYS A 96 -7.92 -11.08 3.88
C CYS A 96 -9.24 -10.28 3.83
N GLY A 97 -9.37 -9.24 4.66
CA GLY A 97 -10.56 -8.38 4.68
C GLY A 97 -10.68 -7.52 3.42
N ALA A 98 -9.57 -6.99 2.93
CA ALA A 98 -9.51 -6.23 1.69
C ALA A 98 -9.90 -7.08 0.47
N LEU A 99 -9.37 -8.30 0.36
CA LEU A 99 -9.74 -9.21 -0.72
C LEU A 99 -11.25 -9.53 -0.69
N ALA A 100 -11.84 -9.74 0.49
CA ALA A 100 -13.28 -9.94 0.63
C ALA A 100 -14.13 -8.71 0.22
N GLN A 101 -13.55 -7.51 0.26
CA GLN A 101 -14.18 -6.26 -0.18
C GLN A 101 -14.01 -5.98 -1.69
N GLY A 102 -13.28 -6.83 -2.42
CA GLY A 102 -13.07 -6.69 -3.86
C GLY A 102 -11.74 -6.06 -4.26
N PHE A 103 -10.79 -5.91 -3.33
CA PHE A 103 -9.40 -5.62 -3.72
C PHE A 103 -8.81 -6.83 -4.43
N ASP A 104 -8.05 -6.58 -5.49
CA ASP A 104 -7.38 -7.62 -6.29
C ASP A 104 -5.86 -7.37 -6.44
N CYS A 105 -5.37 -6.25 -5.93
CA CYS A 105 -3.99 -5.81 -6.02
C CYS A 105 -3.39 -5.49 -4.64
N SER A 106 -2.10 -5.81 -4.42
CA SER A 106 -1.38 -5.47 -3.19
C SER A 106 0.09 -5.12 -3.43
N ILE A 107 0.63 -4.21 -2.60
CA ILE A 107 2.06 -3.87 -2.52
C ILE A 107 2.42 -3.90 -1.04
N MET A 108 2.88 -5.05 -0.57
CA MET A 108 3.13 -5.32 0.84
C MET A 108 4.60 -5.70 1.06
N THR A 109 5.18 -5.21 2.16
CA THR A 109 6.58 -5.50 2.52
C THR A 109 6.79 -6.98 2.83
N SER A 110 5.80 -7.63 3.45
CA SER A 110 5.83 -9.06 3.80
C SER A 110 6.04 -9.99 2.60
N LEU A 111 5.72 -9.56 1.38
CA LEU A 111 5.90 -10.35 0.15
C LEU A 111 7.37 -10.65 -0.17
N ASN A 112 8.31 -9.87 0.36
CA ASN A 112 9.74 -10.18 0.23
C ASN A 112 10.20 -11.26 1.22
N ILE A 113 9.39 -11.58 2.22
CA ILE A 113 9.78 -12.44 3.35
C ILE A 113 9.01 -13.76 3.36
N CYS A 114 7.69 -13.70 3.17
CA CYS A 114 6.78 -14.85 3.24
C CYS A 114 5.64 -14.70 2.21
N PRO A 115 5.96 -14.61 0.90
CA PRO A 115 4.95 -14.44 -0.14
C PRO A 115 3.92 -15.57 -0.18
N GLU A 116 4.29 -16.78 0.24
CA GLU A 116 3.44 -17.97 0.25
C GLU A 116 2.17 -17.75 1.09
N LEU A 117 2.29 -17.09 2.25
CA LEU A 117 1.15 -16.77 3.11
C LEU A 117 0.15 -15.86 2.40
N ALA A 118 0.63 -14.84 1.69
CA ALA A 118 -0.24 -13.95 0.92
C ALA A 118 -0.90 -14.69 -0.25
N ILE A 119 -0.16 -15.56 -0.94
CA ILE A 119 -0.71 -16.40 -2.03
C ILE A 119 -1.81 -17.33 -1.50
N GLU A 120 -1.60 -17.98 -0.34
CA GLU A 120 -2.60 -18.86 0.27
C GLU A 120 -3.86 -18.10 0.69
N ILE A 121 -3.72 -16.90 1.29
CA ILE A 121 -4.86 -16.04 1.63
C ILE A 121 -5.66 -15.71 0.35
N PHE A 122 -4.98 -15.25 -0.71
CA PHE A 122 -5.62 -14.89 -1.97
C PHE A 122 -6.37 -16.07 -2.60
N GLN A 123 -5.73 -17.24 -2.70
CA GLN A 123 -6.34 -18.43 -3.26
C GLN A 123 -7.52 -18.93 -2.43
N SER A 124 -7.45 -18.82 -1.11
CA SER A 124 -8.51 -19.23 -0.20
C SER A 124 -9.74 -18.33 -0.36
N ILE A 125 -9.57 -17.00 -0.40
CA ILE A 125 -10.66 -16.07 -0.70
C ILE A 125 -11.28 -16.35 -2.06
N LYS A 126 -10.45 -16.57 -3.10
CA LYS A 126 -10.94 -16.89 -4.44
C LYS A 126 -11.79 -18.17 -4.50
N LYS A 127 -11.51 -19.15 -3.63
CA LYS A 127 -12.27 -20.40 -3.50
C LYS A 127 -13.46 -20.31 -2.53
N GLY A 128 -13.65 -19.18 -1.85
CA GLY A 128 -14.66 -19.02 -0.79
C GLY A 128 -14.29 -19.68 0.54
N ASP A 129 -13.05 -20.13 0.72
CA ASP A 129 -12.55 -20.71 1.97
C ASP A 129 -12.12 -19.61 2.96
N ILE A 130 -13.11 -18.96 3.56
CA ILE A 130 -12.91 -17.86 4.50
C ILE A 130 -12.21 -18.33 5.78
N ILE A 131 -12.43 -19.58 6.20
CA ILE A 131 -11.84 -20.14 7.42
C ILE A 131 -10.32 -20.23 7.24
N ASN A 132 -9.86 -20.83 6.14
CA ASN A 132 -8.43 -20.91 5.85
C ASN A 132 -7.82 -19.52 5.60
N ALA A 133 -8.48 -18.66 4.82
CA ALA A 133 -8.01 -17.30 4.57
C ALA A 133 -7.80 -16.52 5.88
N SER A 134 -8.75 -16.61 6.81
CA SER A 134 -8.65 -15.96 8.13
C SER A 134 -7.53 -16.55 8.98
N ALA A 135 -7.35 -17.87 8.97
CA ALA A 135 -6.25 -18.53 9.67
C ALA A 135 -4.88 -18.06 9.14
N LYS A 136 -4.73 -17.98 7.83
CA LYS A 136 -3.49 -17.54 7.18
C LYS A 136 -3.23 -16.04 7.35
N GLN A 137 -4.26 -15.21 7.39
CA GLN A 137 -4.11 -13.80 7.78
C GLN A 137 -3.58 -13.66 9.20
N LYS A 138 -4.09 -14.45 10.17
CA LYS A 138 -3.58 -14.43 11.56
C LYS A 138 -2.13 -14.90 11.62
N GLU A 139 -1.75 -15.89 10.81
CA GLU A 139 -0.37 -16.35 10.70
C GLU A 139 0.54 -15.24 10.15
N LEU A 140 0.16 -14.61 9.03
CA LEU A 140 0.87 -13.47 8.44
C LEU A 140 1.04 -12.33 9.44
N SER A 141 -0.03 -11.96 10.14
CA SER A 141 -0.01 -10.94 11.18
C SER A 141 0.99 -11.26 12.30
N ARG A 142 0.99 -12.50 12.82
CA ARG A 142 1.92 -12.93 13.86
C ARG A 142 3.38 -12.90 13.40
N VAL A 143 3.64 -13.35 12.17
CA VAL A 143 4.99 -13.30 11.58
C VAL A 143 5.46 -11.87 11.46
N TYR A 144 4.61 -10.98 10.91
CA TYR A 144 4.95 -9.58 10.71
C TYR A 144 5.17 -8.83 12.04
N ASP A 145 4.30 -9.04 13.03
CA ASP A 145 4.44 -8.45 14.36
C ASP A 145 5.71 -8.93 15.08
N ARG A 146 6.07 -10.21 14.94
CA ARG A 146 7.33 -10.73 15.50
C ARG A 146 8.52 -10.02 14.87
N ILE A 147 8.56 -9.91 13.55
CA ILE A 147 9.66 -9.24 12.83
C ILE A 147 9.81 -7.80 13.33
N LEU A 148 8.71 -7.05 13.43
CA LEU A 148 8.76 -5.65 13.84
C LEU A 148 9.16 -5.43 15.31
N LYS A 149 9.01 -6.42 16.19
CA LYS A 149 9.44 -6.34 17.60
C LYS A 149 10.97 -6.49 17.77
N ASP A 150 11.64 -7.12 16.82
CA ASP A 150 13.05 -7.51 16.94
C ASP A 150 14.05 -6.36 16.71
N SER A 151 13.57 -5.13 16.48
CA SER A 151 14.44 -3.95 16.40
C SER A 151 13.70 -2.64 16.68
N ALA A 152 14.45 -1.58 17.00
CA ALA A 152 13.90 -0.24 17.22
C ALA A 152 13.32 0.40 15.93
N ASN A 153 13.70 -0.07 14.74
CA ASN A 153 13.29 0.48 13.45
C ASN A 153 12.74 -0.61 12.52
N SER A 154 11.53 -0.42 12.00
CA SER A 154 10.84 -1.40 11.14
C SER A 154 11.64 -1.81 9.90
N ILE A 155 12.37 -0.91 9.25
CA ILE A 155 13.21 -1.20 8.09
C ILE A 155 14.40 -2.08 8.49
N THR A 156 15.05 -1.82 9.64
CA THR A 156 16.14 -2.68 10.14
C THR A 156 15.66 -4.11 10.36
N ALA A 157 14.54 -4.27 11.05
CA ALA A 157 13.89 -5.56 11.27
C ALA A 157 13.60 -6.29 9.95
N LEU A 158 12.96 -5.60 8.98
CA LEU A 158 12.61 -6.18 7.68
C LEU A 158 13.84 -6.59 6.88
N LYS A 159 14.91 -5.77 6.86
CA LYS A 159 16.16 -6.13 6.16
C LYS A 159 16.84 -7.33 6.77
N LYS A 160 16.90 -7.41 8.11
CA LYS A 160 17.45 -8.56 8.85
C LYS A 160 16.68 -9.83 8.54
N GLU A 161 15.36 -9.76 8.56
CA GLU A 161 14.52 -10.92 8.25
C GLU A 161 14.64 -11.33 6.78
N PHE A 162 14.65 -10.37 5.85
CA PHE A 162 14.90 -10.64 4.43
C PHE A 162 16.23 -11.38 4.22
N HIS A 163 17.30 -10.91 4.84
CA HIS A 163 18.60 -11.60 4.79
C HIS A 163 18.50 -13.03 5.35
N ARG A 164 17.81 -13.21 6.48
CA ARG A 164 17.63 -14.53 7.10
C ARG A 164 16.91 -15.52 6.18
N VAL A 165 15.88 -15.08 5.44
CA VAL A 165 15.09 -15.99 4.58
C VAL A 165 15.69 -16.16 3.18
N SER A 166 16.28 -15.12 2.61
CA SER A 166 16.80 -15.13 1.23
C SER A 166 18.28 -15.49 1.14
N GLN A 167 19.03 -15.38 2.24
CA GLN A 167 20.50 -15.44 2.28
C GLN A 167 21.20 -14.36 1.43
N ILE A 168 20.48 -13.33 0.99
CA ILE A 168 21.02 -12.19 0.24
C ILE A 168 21.38 -11.08 1.23
N ASP A 169 22.62 -10.59 1.17
CA ASP A 169 23.04 -9.41 1.94
C ASP A 169 22.66 -8.12 1.20
N ILE A 170 21.73 -7.36 1.80
CA ILE A 170 21.26 -6.06 1.30
C ILE A 170 21.77 -4.89 2.16
N GLY A 171 22.69 -5.15 3.10
CA GLY A 171 23.31 -4.19 4.00
C GLY A 171 22.36 -3.58 5.03
N VAL A 172 22.82 -2.53 5.71
CA VAL A 172 22.04 -1.81 6.74
C VAL A 172 21.23 -0.64 6.16
N PRO A 173 20.19 -0.15 6.85
CA PRO A 173 19.49 1.07 6.46
C PRO A 173 20.40 2.31 6.59
N ARG A 174 20.19 3.33 5.74
CA ARG A 174 20.96 4.59 5.79
C ARG A 174 20.46 5.49 6.94
N ILE A 175 21.32 6.21 7.65
CA ILE A 175 20.87 7.22 8.66
C ILE A 175 19.92 8.26 8.00
N PRO A 176 18.91 8.82 8.71
CA PRO A 176 18.67 8.81 10.16
C PRO A 176 17.64 7.75 10.62
N ASN A 177 17.74 6.52 10.10
CA ASN A 177 16.84 5.41 10.47
C ASN A 177 16.84 5.09 11.98
#